data_AF-A0A5K1AR05-F1
#
_entry.id   AF-A0A5K1AR05-F1
#
_cell.length_a   1.000
_cell.length_b   1.000
_cell.length_c   1.000
_cell.angle_alpha   90.00
_cell.angle_beta   90.00
_cell.angle_gamma   90.00
#
_symmetry.space_group_name_H-M   'P 1'
#
loop_
_entity.id
_entity.type
_entity.pdbx_description
1 polymer ?
#
loop_
_entity_poly.entity_id
_entity_poly.type
_entity_poly.pdbx_seq_one_letter_code
_entity_poly.pdbx_strand_id
1 'polypeptide(L)'
;MMRMVDGCSTSASGLALCAAALVLVIVSCWTTAQRWNGGRKVGPRTWPLIGAAIEQLANYDRMHDWLAEYLSNSPSIFVPMPFASYTYTTHPSNVEHILKTNFHNYPK
;
A
#
# COMPACT_ATOMS: atom_id res chain seq x y z
N MET A 1 16.67 -19.70 -53.38
CA MET A 1 15.95 -18.45 -53.09
C MET A 1 15.22 -18.59 -51.75
N MET A 2 15.94 -18.60 -50.62
CA MET A 2 15.34 -18.88 -49.31
C MET A 2 16.27 -18.47 -48.15
N ARG A 3 16.59 -17.17 -48.01
CA ARG A 3 17.34 -16.61 -46.85
C ARG A 3 17.01 -15.14 -46.52
N MET A 4 15.80 -14.68 -46.85
CA MET A 4 15.41 -13.28 -46.60
C MET A 4 14.21 -13.09 -45.67
N VAL A 5 13.60 -14.15 -45.15
CA VAL A 5 12.42 -14.03 -44.27
C VAL A 5 12.77 -14.01 -42.78
N ASP A 6 13.92 -14.57 -42.38
CA ASP A 6 14.29 -14.72 -40.96
C ASP A 6 14.88 -13.43 -40.32
N GLY A 7 15.34 -12.48 -41.14
CA GLY A 7 15.90 -11.21 -40.65
C GLY A 7 14.85 -10.26 -40.04
N CYS A 8 13.61 -10.33 -40.51
CA CYS A 8 12.52 -9.46 -40.04
C CYS A 8 11.91 -9.95 -38.73
N SER A 9 11.79 -11.27 -38.55
CA SER A 9 11.28 -11.88 -37.32
C SER A 9 12.24 -11.74 -36.13
N THR A 10 13.54 -11.71 -36.40
CA THR A 10 14.59 -11.55 -35.37
C THR A 10 14.69 -10.12 -34.85
N SER A 11 14.46 -9.11 -35.70
CA SER A 11 14.42 -7.71 -35.28
C SER A 11 13.12 -7.35 -34.54
N ALA A 12 11.98 -7.89 -34.97
CA ALA A 12 10.69 -7.69 -34.30
C ALA A 12 10.65 -8.29 -32.89
N SER A 13 11.22 -9.49 -32.70
CA SER A 13 11.33 -10.13 -31.38
C SER A 13 12.33 -9.41 -30.45
N GLY A 14 13.44 -8.90 -30.98
CA GLY A 14 14.38 -8.07 -30.22
C GLY A 14 13.75 -6.77 -29.72
N LEU A 15 12.98 -6.09 -30.58
CA LEU A 15 12.24 -4.88 -30.20
C LEU A 15 11.19 -5.17 -29.11
N ALA A 16 10.49 -6.31 -29.19
CA ALA A 16 9.51 -6.71 -28.19
C ALA A 16 10.14 -7.00 -26.82
N LEU A 17 11.30 -7.67 -26.77
CA LEU A 17 12.02 -7.93 -25.52
C LEU A 17 12.55 -6.63 -24.88
N CYS A 18 13.10 -5.72 -25.69
CA CYS A 18 13.52 -4.40 -25.21
C CYS A 18 12.36 -3.59 -24.65
N ALA A 19 11.20 -3.59 -25.33
CA ALA A 19 10.00 -2.91 -24.84
C ALA A 19 9.51 -3.53 -23.51
N ALA A 20 9.48 -4.86 -23.39
CA ALA A 20 9.10 -5.54 -22.16
C ALA A 20 10.07 -5.22 -21.00
N ALA A 21 11.38 -5.21 -21.26
CA ALA A 21 12.38 -4.85 -20.26
C ALA A 21 12.23 -3.39 -19.80
N LEU A 22 11.97 -2.45 -20.71
CA LEU A 22 11.72 -1.05 -20.36
C LEU A 22 10.45 -0.90 -19.51
N VAL A 23 9.37 -1.62 -19.83
CA VAL A 23 8.16 -1.63 -19.01
C VAL A 23 8.44 -2.16 -17.61
N LEU A 24 9.19 -3.25 -17.46
CA LEU A 24 9.58 -3.80 -16.16
C LEU A 24 10.44 -2.81 -15.36
N VAL A 25 11.39 -2.13 -16.00
CA VAL A 25 12.22 -1.10 -15.37
C VAL A 25 11.36 0.09 -14.92
N ILE A 26 10.44 0.57 -15.74
CA ILE A 26 9.52 1.67 -15.39
C ILE A 26 8.63 1.27 -14.22
N VAL A 27 8.04 0.08 -14.23
CA VAL A 27 7.19 -0.42 -13.13
C VAL A 27 8.02 -0.58 -11.85
N SER A 28 9.21 -1.18 -11.93
CA SER A 28 10.08 -1.33 -10.76
C SER A 28 10.49 0.03 -10.18
N CYS A 29 10.89 0.99 -11.02
CA CYS A 29 11.23 2.35 -10.63
C CYS A 29 10.04 3.09 -10.02
N TRP A 30 8.84 2.91 -10.58
CA TRP A 30 7.61 3.45 -10.02
C TRP A 30 7.37 2.88 -8.62
N THR A 31 7.43 1.56 -8.44
CA THR A 31 7.17 0.93 -7.13
C THR A 31 8.20 1.33 -6.07
N THR A 32 9.48 1.45 -6.43
CA THR A 32 10.53 1.90 -5.51
C THR A 32 10.43 3.39 -5.21
N ALA A 33 10.11 4.22 -6.21
CA ALA A 33 9.86 5.64 -6.02
C ALA A 33 8.62 5.89 -5.15
N GLN A 34 7.54 5.12 -5.31
CA GLN A 34 6.39 5.17 -4.40
C GLN A 34 6.75 4.71 -2.99
N ARG A 35 7.57 3.65 -2.86
CA ARG A 35 8.08 3.19 -1.55
C ARG A 35 8.95 4.24 -0.87
N TRP A 36 9.63 5.08 -1.64
CA TRP A 36 10.48 6.16 -1.13
C TRP A 36 9.71 7.46 -0.85
N ASN A 37 8.69 7.76 -1.66
CA ASN A 37 7.83 8.94 -1.51
C ASN A 37 6.77 8.79 -0.39
N GLY A 38 6.68 7.62 0.24
CA GLY A 38 5.95 7.39 1.49
C GLY A 38 6.62 8.04 2.72
N GLY A 39 7.19 9.23 2.56
CA GLY A 39 7.87 9.97 3.61
C GLY A 39 6.93 10.35 4.76
N ARG A 40 7.35 9.99 5.98
CA ARG A 40 6.97 10.55 7.30
C ARG A 40 5.50 10.93 7.49
N LYS A 41 4.55 10.14 7.00
CA LYS A 41 3.18 10.22 7.49
C LYS A 41 3.14 9.53 8.86
N VAL A 42 2.51 10.18 9.84
CA VAL A 42 2.32 9.63 11.18
C VAL A 42 1.29 8.51 11.08
N GLY A 43 1.77 7.28 10.88
CA GLY A 43 0.95 6.08 10.67
C GLY A 43 1.71 5.00 9.88
N PRO A 44 1.15 3.79 9.79
CA PRO A 44 1.77 2.69 9.06
C PRO A 44 1.93 3.02 7.58
N ARG A 45 2.96 2.46 6.94
CA ARG A 45 3.20 2.60 5.51
C ARG A 45 2.01 2.05 4.74
N THR A 46 1.53 2.88 3.83
CA THR A 46 0.38 2.58 2.99
C THR A 46 0.83 2.45 1.55
N TRP A 47 0.45 1.35 0.91
CA TRP A 47 0.61 1.15 -0.53
C TRP A 47 -0.62 1.69 -1.26
N PRO A 48 -0.48 2.31 -2.44
CA PRO A 48 -1.63 2.90 -3.14
C PRO A 48 -2.68 1.87 -3.57
N LEU A 49 -2.28 0.61 -3.78
CA LEU A 49 -3.20 -0.46 -4.21
C LEU A 49 -3.63 -1.38 -3.06
N ILE A 50 -2.74 -1.61 -2.09
CA ILE A 50 -2.93 -2.61 -1.01
C ILE A 50 -3.15 -1.92 0.36
N GLY A 51 -3.01 -0.60 0.43
CA GLY A 51 -3.13 0.15 1.68
C GLY A 51 -2.07 -0.26 2.70
N ALA A 52 -2.44 -0.20 3.98
CA ALA A 52 -1.63 -0.68 5.09
C ALA A 52 -1.73 -2.20 5.30
N ALA A 53 -2.45 -2.93 4.45
CA ALA A 53 -2.78 -4.34 4.68
C ALA A 53 -1.54 -5.24 4.79
N ILE A 54 -0.50 -4.98 3.98
CA ILE A 54 0.76 -5.74 4.05
C ILE A 54 1.45 -5.54 5.39
N GLU A 55 1.51 -4.31 5.89
CA GLU A 55 2.19 -4.03 7.15
C GLU A 55 1.41 -4.59 8.35
N GLN A 56 0.09 -4.53 8.28
CA GLN A 56 -0.79 -5.12 9.29
C GLN A 56 -0.70 -6.65 9.30
N LEU A 57 -0.58 -7.30 8.14
CA LEU A 57 -0.36 -8.75 8.04
C LEU A 57 1.03 -9.16 8.53
N ALA A 58 2.06 -8.36 8.22
CA ALA A 58 3.44 -8.62 8.66
C ALA A 58 3.61 -8.52 10.19
N ASN A 59 2.76 -7.75 10.87
CA ASN A 59 2.75 -7.58 12.32
C ASN A 59 1.48 -8.19 12.95
N TYR A 60 0.84 -9.16 12.29
CA TYR A 60 -0.43 -9.73 12.75
C TYR A 60 -0.28 -10.43 14.12
N ASP A 61 0.86 -11.07 14.36
CA ASP A 61 1.23 -11.72 15.62
C ASP A 61 1.27 -10.76 16.81
N ARG A 62 1.61 -9.48 16.56
CA ARG A 62 1.74 -8.42 17.56
C ARG A 62 0.90 -7.20 17.23
N MET A 63 -0.26 -7.40 16.61
CA MET A 63 -1.07 -6.32 16.05
C MET A 63 -1.45 -5.28 17.11
N HIS A 64 -1.82 -5.70 18.32
CA HIS A 64 -2.21 -4.78 19.39
C HIS A 64 -1.04 -3.94 19.91
N ASP A 65 0.10 -4.57 20.16
CA ASP A 65 1.33 -3.86 20.60
C ASP A 65 1.79 -2.87 19.52
N TRP A 66 1.81 -3.33 18.26
CA TRP A 66 2.19 -2.54 17.10
C TRP A 66 1.28 -1.32 16.96
N LEU A 67 -0.04 -1.50 17.05
CA LEU A 67 -0.99 -0.39 17.00
C LEU A 67 -0.82 0.57 18.19
N ALA A 68 -0.58 0.04 19.39
CA ALA A 68 -0.37 0.84 20.60
C ALA A 68 0.87 1.71 20.51
N GLU A 69 1.95 1.23 19.88
CA GLU A 69 3.16 2.03 19.62
C GLU A 69 2.85 3.23 18.72
N TYR A 70 2.08 3.04 17.64
CA TYR A 70 1.62 4.15 16.80
C TYR A 70 0.70 5.12 17.55
N LEU A 71 -0.23 4.60 18.35
CA LEU A 71 -1.17 5.39 19.13
C LEU A 71 -0.53 6.15 20.30
N SER A 72 0.60 5.66 20.82
CA SER A 72 1.40 6.37 21.81
C SER A 72 2.10 7.60 21.22
N ASN A 73 2.42 7.56 19.93
CA ASN A 73 3.05 8.66 19.22
C ASN A 73 2.01 9.63 18.63
N SER A 74 0.82 9.13 18.28
CA SER A 74 -0.28 9.94 17.73
C SER A 74 -1.63 9.49 18.27
N PRO A 75 -2.44 10.39 18.87
CA PRO A 75 -3.74 10.03 19.44
C PRO A 75 -4.79 9.60 18.40
N SER A 76 -4.50 9.76 17.11
CA SER A 76 -5.36 9.27 16.02
C SER A 76 -4.51 8.86 14.83
N ILE A 77 -4.79 7.69 14.27
CA ILE A 77 -4.12 7.14 13.10
C ILE A 77 -5.15 6.67 12.07
N PHE A 78 -4.85 6.92 10.79
CA PHE A 78 -5.68 6.53 9.68
C PHE A 78 -5.01 5.39 8.90
N VAL A 79 -5.71 4.28 8.76
CA VAL A 79 -5.23 3.02 8.17
C VAL A 79 -6.13 2.68 6.98
N PRO A 80 -5.78 3.16 5.76
CA PRO A 80 -6.51 2.82 4.56
C PRO A 80 -6.24 1.35 4.20
N MET A 81 -7.30 0.58 4.00
CA MET A 81 -7.29 -0.79 3.52
C MET A 81 -7.93 -0.83 2.12
N PRO A 82 -7.69 -1.87 1.31
CA PRO A 82 -8.18 -1.92 -0.08
C PRO A 82 -9.71 -1.94 -0.18
N PHE A 83 -10.42 -2.42 0.85
CA PHE A 83 -11.88 -2.54 0.86
C PHE A 83 -12.56 -1.70 1.94
N ALA A 84 -11.80 -1.11 2.86
CA ALA A 84 -12.32 -0.36 4.00
C ALA A 84 -11.30 0.69 4.45
N SER A 85 -11.74 1.69 5.21
CA SER A 85 -10.83 2.62 5.87
C SER A 85 -11.02 2.48 7.37
N TYR A 86 -9.96 2.16 8.10
CA TYR A 86 -9.99 2.05 9.54
C TYR A 86 -9.33 3.29 10.16
N THR A 87 -10.02 3.90 11.11
CA THR A 87 -9.47 4.99 11.92
C THR A 87 -9.38 4.51 13.35
N TYR A 88 -8.17 4.47 13.89
CA TYR A 88 -7.95 4.16 15.29
C TYR A 88 -7.71 5.47 16.04
N THR A 89 -8.43 5.69 17.14
CA THR A 89 -8.33 6.91 17.94
C THR A 89 -8.31 6.54 19.42
N THR A 90 -7.40 7.14 20.15
CA THR A 90 -7.30 7.07 21.61
C THR A 90 -7.70 8.39 22.27
N HIS A 91 -8.14 9.37 21.48
CA HIS A 91 -8.53 10.68 22.00
C HIS A 91 -9.81 10.54 22.86
N PRO A 92 -9.80 10.95 24.15
CA PRO A 92 -10.90 10.67 25.07
C PRO A 92 -12.23 11.25 24.59
N SER A 93 -12.22 12.45 23.99
CA SER A 93 -13.42 13.07 23.41
C SER A 93 -14.02 12.29 22.24
N ASN A 94 -13.18 11.69 21.38
CA ASN A 94 -13.65 10.89 20.25
C ASN A 94 -14.21 9.56 20.75
N VAL A 95 -13.52 8.92 21.70
CA VAL A 95 -13.96 7.68 22.33
C VAL A 95 -15.30 7.88 23.03
N GLU A 96 -15.45 8.97 23.80
CA GLU A 96 -16.71 9.31 24.46
C GLU A 96 -17.84 9.53 23.45
N HIS A 97 -17.59 10.25 22.36
CA HIS A 97 -18.59 10.47 21.32
C HIS A 97 -19.04 9.17 20.65
N ILE A 98 -18.09 8.29 20.30
CA ILE A 98 -18.39 6.99 19.69
C ILE A 98 -19.21 6.12 20.65
N LEU A 99 -18.81 6.03 21.92
CA LEU A 99 -19.45 5.16 22.90
C LEU A 99 -20.80 5.69 23.40
N LYS A 100 -20.96 7.02 23.56
CA LYS A 100 -22.21 7.61 24.09
C LYS A 100 -23.21 7.99 23.01
N THR A 101 -22.76 8.56 21.89
CA THR A 101 -23.64 9.22 20.92
C THR A 101 -23.93 8.37 19.69
N ASN A 102 -22.95 7.61 19.19
CA ASN A 102 -23.04 6.97 17.88
C ASN A 102 -22.71 5.47 17.88
N PHE A 103 -22.81 4.79 19.03
CA PHE A 103 -22.42 3.37 19.15
C PHE A 103 -23.15 2.44 18.16
N HIS A 104 -24.40 2.75 17.80
CA HIS A 104 -25.19 1.93 16.88
C HIS A 104 -24.74 2.04 15.41
N ASN A 105 -24.00 3.09 15.04
CA ASN A 105 -23.60 3.35 13.66
C ASN A 105 -22.24 2.70 13.31
N TYR A 106 -21.52 2.15 14.28
CA TYR A 106 -20.25 1.48 14.05
C TYR A 106 -20.46 -0.03 13.87
N PRO A 107 -19.87 -0.65 12.83
CA PRO A 107 -19.90 -2.11 12.66
C PRO A 107 -19.18 -2.77 13.84
N LYS A 108 -19.81 -3.81 14.39
CA LYS A 108 -19.33 -4.55 15.57
C LYS A 108 -18.36 -5.66 15.17
#